data_AF-A0A928VPZ0-F1
#
_entry.id   AF-A0A928VPZ0-F1
#
_cell.length_a   1.000
_cell.length_b   1.000
_cell.length_c   1.000
_cell.angle_alpha   90.00
_cell.angle_beta   90.00
_cell.angle_gamma   90.00
#
_symmetry.space_group_name_H-M   'P 1'
#
loop_
_entity.id
_entity.type
_entity.pdbx_description
1 polymer ?
#
loop_
_entity_poly.entity_id
_entity_poly.type
_entity_poly.pdbx_seq_one_letter_code
_entity_poly.pdbx_strand_id
1 'polypeptide(L)'
;MSDAAAKDVVSRLSVPVESIQYNEQGLVPAIVQDYLDGTVLMMAWMNQESLGRTLESGETWFWSRSRQAYWHKGETSGHTQKVKTIRYDCDSDALLVTVEQIGDIACHKGERSCFHNIETAIAPPRADTLSQVFDVICDRRDNPNPDSYTCKLLAGGDNKILKKVGEESAEVVMACKDDDQDDIAGEVADLFYHTLVAMAHHQVDIKDVYRKLQSRRR
;
A
#
# COMPACT_ATOMS: atom_id res chain seq x y z
N MET A 1 1.77 -2.92 -20.46
CA MET A 1 1.95 -4.34 -20.07
C MET A 1 0.69 -5.06 -20.48
N SER A 2 0.80 -6.14 -21.25
CA SER A 2 -0.36 -6.83 -21.82
C SER A 2 -1.14 -7.58 -20.75
N ASP A 3 -2.45 -7.71 -20.97
CA ASP A 3 -3.41 -8.48 -20.16
C ASP A 3 -2.95 -9.94 -19.92
N ALA A 4 -2.13 -10.47 -20.83
CA ALA A 4 -1.54 -11.80 -20.74
C ALA A 4 -0.50 -11.93 -19.61
N ALA A 5 0.26 -10.89 -19.30
CA ALA A 5 1.27 -10.93 -18.24
C ALA A 5 0.63 -10.88 -16.83
N ALA A 6 -0.53 -10.25 -16.69
CA ALA A 6 -1.30 -10.28 -15.44
C ALA A 6 -1.94 -11.66 -15.21
N LYS A 7 -2.49 -12.28 -16.26
CA LYS A 7 -3.02 -13.66 -16.21
C LYS A 7 -1.97 -14.71 -15.86
N ASP A 8 -0.73 -14.54 -16.33
CA ASP A 8 0.37 -15.49 -16.09
C ASP A 8 0.97 -15.41 -14.66
N VAL A 9 0.73 -14.31 -13.93
CA VAL A 9 1.14 -14.19 -12.50
C VAL A 9 0.11 -14.80 -11.56
N VAL A 10 -1.19 -14.63 -11.85
CA VAL A 10 -2.27 -15.24 -11.06
C VAL A 10 -2.28 -16.77 -11.20
N SER A 11 -1.93 -17.30 -12.38
CA SER A 11 -1.90 -18.76 -12.63
C SER A 11 -0.76 -19.50 -11.93
N ARG A 12 0.37 -18.84 -11.64
CA ARG A 12 1.56 -19.46 -11.02
C ARG A 12 1.57 -19.44 -9.48
N LEU A 13 0.56 -18.82 -8.87
CA LEU A 13 0.37 -18.71 -7.42
C LEU A 13 -1.01 -19.23 -7.00
N SER A 14 -1.54 -20.24 -7.73
CA SER A 14 -2.90 -20.74 -7.52
C SER A 14 -3.08 -21.26 -6.09
N VAL A 15 -3.91 -20.56 -5.32
CA VAL A 15 -4.40 -21.07 -4.04
C VAL A 15 -5.17 -22.36 -4.29
N PRO A 16 -4.83 -23.48 -3.63
CA PRO A 16 -5.58 -24.72 -3.76
C PRO A 16 -6.93 -24.55 -3.07
N VAL A 17 -7.94 -24.11 -3.83
CA VAL A 17 -9.29 -23.79 -3.34
C VAL A 17 -9.88 -24.89 -2.45
N GLU A 18 -9.62 -26.15 -2.81
CA GLU A 18 -10.11 -27.34 -2.10
C GLU A 18 -9.35 -27.69 -0.81
N SER A 19 -8.17 -27.10 -0.60
CA SER A 19 -7.36 -27.31 0.62
C SER A 19 -7.56 -26.22 1.68
N ILE A 20 -8.30 -25.16 1.35
CA ILE A 20 -8.66 -24.10 2.29
C ILE A 20 -9.63 -24.64 3.34
N GLN A 21 -9.35 -24.32 4.61
CA GLN A 21 -10.18 -24.67 5.75
C GLN A 21 -11.29 -23.63 5.91
N TYR A 22 -12.46 -23.95 5.36
CA TYR A 22 -13.66 -23.16 5.59
C TYR A 22 -14.25 -23.52 6.96
N ASN A 23 -14.73 -22.51 7.68
CA ASN A 23 -15.42 -22.72 8.94
C ASN A 23 -16.76 -23.47 8.75
N GLU A 24 -17.48 -23.72 9.84
CA GLU A 24 -18.76 -24.44 9.84
C GLU A 24 -19.85 -23.82 8.92
N GLN A 25 -19.71 -22.53 8.57
CA GLN A 25 -20.62 -21.83 7.65
C GLN A 25 -20.15 -21.89 6.19
N GLY A 26 -19.07 -22.61 5.90
CA GLY A 26 -18.44 -22.66 4.57
C GLY A 26 -17.68 -21.38 4.21
N LEU A 27 -17.19 -20.63 5.22
CA LEU A 27 -16.54 -19.33 5.03
C LEU A 27 -15.09 -19.30 5.50
N VAL A 28 -14.26 -18.52 4.82
CA VAL A 28 -12.88 -18.19 5.18
C VAL A 28 -12.72 -16.66 5.26
N PRO A 29 -12.06 -16.10 6.28
CA PRO A 29 -11.72 -14.69 6.33
C PRO A 29 -10.66 -14.35 5.27
N ALA A 30 -10.94 -13.31 4.49
CA ALA A 30 -10.00 -12.73 3.54
C ALA A 30 -9.60 -11.33 3.99
N ILE A 31 -8.34 -11.19 4.39
CA ILE A 31 -7.69 -9.92 4.73
C ILE A 31 -7.18 -9.32 3.43
N VAL A 32 -7.67 -8.13 3.11
CA VAL A 32 -7.28 -7.40 1.90
C VAL A 32 -6.23 -6.35 2.26
N GLN A 33 -5.11 -6.38 1.55
CA GLN A 33 -3.98 -5.49 1.79
C GLN A 33 -3.56 -4.79 0.48
N ASP A 34 -3.22 -3.51 0.55
CA ASP A 34 -2.66 -2.78 -0.59
C ASP A 34 -1.25 -3.30 -0.94
N TYR A 35 -1.02 -3.56 -2.22
CA TYR A 35 0.23 -4.12 -2.72
C TYR A 35 1.43 -3.16 -2.69
N LEU A 36 1.19 -1.85 -2.62
CA LEU A 36 2.26 -0.85 -2.65
C LEU A 36 2.85 -0.61 -1.26
N ASP A 37 1.99 -0.32 -0.30
CA ASP A 37 2.38 0.23 1.00
C ASP A 37 2.04 -0.70 2.19
N GLY A 38 1.40 -1.84 1.91
CA GLY A 38 1.04 -2.82 2.93
C GLY A 38 -0.14 -2.41 3.82
N THR A 39 -0.86 -1.33 3.51
CA THR A 39 -2.03 -0.91 4.27
C THR A 39 -3.10 -2.00 4.26
N VAL A 40 -3.57 -2.43 5.44
CA VAL A 40 -4.74 -3.31 5.53
C VAL A 40 -5.98 -2.52 5.16
N LEU A 41 -6.66 -2.91 4.09
CA LEU A 41 -7.79 -2.19 3.52
C LEU A 41 -9.12 -2.66 4.11
N MET A 42 -9.33 -3.97 4.24
CA MET A 42 -10.55 -4.53 4.79
C MET A 42 -10.39 -6.00 5.14
N MET A 43 -11.36 -6.54 5.88
CA MET A 43 -11.59 -7.97 5.99
C MET A 43 -13.00 -8.26 5.48
N ALA A 44 -13.14 -9.30 4.68
CA ALA A 44 -14.43 -9.81 4.23
C ALA A 44 -14.42 -11.34 4.15
N TRP A 45 -15.61 -11.93 4.13
CA TRP A 45 -15.76 -13.38 4.04
C TRP A 45 -15.75 -13.83 2.58
N MET A 46 -15.02 -14.90 2.31
CA MET A 46 -15.12 -15.66 1.08
C MET A 46 -15.67 -17.06 1.38
N ASN A 47 -16.39 -17.66 0.45
CA ASN A 47 -16.60 -19.11 0.38
C ASN A 47 -15.83 -19.68 -0.81
N GLN A 48 -15.92 -20.98 -1.02
CA GLN A 48 -15.30 -21.68 -2.15
C GLN A 48 -15.59 -21.02 -3.50
N GLU A 49 -16.87 -20.69 -3.76
CA GLU A 49 -17.32 -20.09 -5.01
C GLU A 49 -16.77 -18.66 -5.19
N SER A 50 -16.82 -17.80 -4.16
CA SER A 50 -16.30 -16.43 -4.28
C SER A 50 -14.77 -16.40 -4.41
N LEU A 51 -14.06 -17.35 -3.78
CA LEU A 51 -12.62 -17.53 -4.01
C LEU A 51 -12.36 -17.97 -5.46
N GLY A 52 -13.12 -18.94 -5.98
CA GLY A 52 -13.05 -19.37 -7.37
C GLY A 52 -13.24 -18.22 -8.36
N ARG A 53 -14.28 -17.40 -8.17
CA ARG A 53 -14.53 -16.20 -8.99
C ARG A 53 -13.39 -15.19 -8.91
N THR A 54 -12.82 -15.01 -7.72
CA THR A 54 -11.67 -14.10 -7.53
C THR A 54 -10.45 -14.56 -8.32
N LEU A 55 -10.16 -15.86 -8.30
CA LEU A 55 -9.05 -16.45 -9.06
C LEU A 55 -9.29 -16.36 -10.57
N GLU A 56 -10.54 -16.55 -11.03
CA GLU A 56 -10.92 -16.49 -12.43
C GLU A 56 -10.87 -15.05 -12.99
N SER A 57 -11.46 -14.09 -12.27
CA SER A 57 -11.59 -12.71 -12.76
C SER A 57 -10.35 -11.85 -12.50
N GLY A 58 -9.51 -12.23 -11.53
CA GLY A 58 -8.39 -11.40 -11.07
C GLY A 58 -8.84 -10.15 -10.30
N GLU A 59 -10.09 -10.11 -9.84
CA GLU A 59 -10.67 -9.04 -9.03
C GLU A 59 -11.39 -9.66 -7.81
N THR A 60 -11.46 -8.96 -6.69
CA THR A 60 -11.98 -9.58 -5.45
C THR A 60 -13.50 -9.77 -5.47
N TRP A 61 -13.93 -11.00 -5.22
CA TRP A 61 -15.31 -11.39 -4.95
C TRP A 61 -15.47 -11.88 -3.52
N PHE A 62 -16.54 -11.44 -2.86
CA PHE A 62 -16.84 -11.82 -1.48
C PHE A 62 -18.22 -12.44 -1.35
N TRP A 63 -18.45 -13.13 -0.24
CA TRP A 63 -19.78 -13.57 0.20
C TRP A 63 -20.31 -12.65 1.29
N SER A 64 -21.40 -11.94 1.01
CA SER A 64 -22.07 -11.12 2.01
C SER A 64 -22.99 -11.98 2.88
N ARG A 65 -22.61 -12.20 4.13
CA ARG A 65 -23.44 -12.95 5.10
C ARG A 65 -24.81 -12.31 5.35
N SER A 66 -24.89 -10.98 5.33
CA SER A 66 -26.16 -10.27 5.56
C SER A 66 -27.08 -10.27 4.34
N ARG A 67 -26.51 -10.17 3.13
CA ARG A 67 -27.28 -10.16 1.88
C ARG A 67 -27.50 -11.55 1.29
N GLN A 68 -26.79 -12.56 1.79
CA GLN A 68 -26.75 -13.92 1.24
C GLN A 68 -26.50 -13.89 -0.28
N ALA A 69 -25.51 -13.10 -0.68
CA ALA A 69 -25.22 -12.84 -2.09
C ALA A 69 -23.72 -12.65 -2.32
N TYR A 70 -23.28 -13.01 -3.53
CA TYR A 70 -21.95 -12.68 -4.03
C TYR A 70 -21.84 -11.18 -4.27
N TRP A 71 -20.69 -10.63 -3.91
CA TRP A 71 -20.41 -9.22 -4.04
C TRP A 71 -19.07 -9.02 -4.76
N HIS A 72 -19.14 -8.46 -5.97
CA HIS A 72 -17.97 -7.95 -6.66
C HIS A 72 -17.59 -6.59 -6.10
N LYS A 73 -16.41 -6.51 -5.46
CA LYS A 73 -15.99 -5.28 -4.78
C LYS A 73 -15.82 -4.14 -5.77
N GLY A 74 -16.55 -3.05 -5.54
CA GLY A 74 -16.46 -1.84 -6.36
C GLY A 74 -17.29 -1.88 -7.63
N GLU A 75 -18.08 -2.92 -7.89
CA GLU A 75 -18.93 -3.02 -9.10
C GLU A 75 -19.85 -1.79 -9.28
N THR A 76 -20.44 -1.30 -8.19
CA THR A 76 -21.31 -0.11 -8.24
C THR A 76 -20.53 1.21 -8.15
N SER A 77 -19.43 1.25 -7.40
CA SER A 77 -18.72 2.51 -7.10
C SER A 77 -17.53 2.80 -8.02
N GLY A 78 -17.09 1.83 -8.82
CA GLY A 78 -15.84 1.87 -9.58
C GLY A 78 -14.56 1.64 -8.75
N HIS A 79 -14.68 1.51 -7.43
CA HIS A 79 -13.54 1.29 -6.52
C HIS A 79 -13.19 -0.20 -6.42
N THR A 80 -12.81 -0.79 -7.55
CA THR A 80 -12.47 -2.22 -7.66
C THR A 80 -11.12 -2.55 -7.05
N GLN A 81 -10.89 -3.83 -6.80
CA GLN A 81 -9.66 -4.35 -6.22
C GLN A 81 -9.07 -5.40 -7.16
N LYS A 82 -7.97 -5.05 -7.84
CA LYS A 82 -7.27 -5.95 -8.76
C LYS A 82 -6.31 -6.82 -7.97
N VAL A 83 -6.51 -8.12 -8.03
CA VAL A 83 -5.69 -9.10 -7.30
C VAL A 83 -4.27 -9.10 -7.87
N LYS A 84 -3.28 -8.99 -6.98
CA LYS A 84 -1.85 -9.16 -7.31
C LYS A 84 -1.34 -10.51 -6.86
N THR A 85 -1.64 -10.88 -5.62
CA THR A 85 -1.28 -12.19 -5.04
C THR A 85 -2.32 -12.61 -4.02
N ILE A 86 -2.54 -13.92 -3.87
CA ILE A 86 -3.29 -14.48 -2.74
C ILE A 86 -2.36 -15.46 -2.02
N ARG A 87 -2.33 -15.36 -0.69
CA ARG A 87 -1.67 -16.31 0.20
C ARG A 87 -2.69 -16.86 1.19
N TYR A 88 -2.44 -18.04 1.71
CA TYR A 88 -3.14 -18.61 2.85
C TYR A 88 -2.13 -18.79 3.99
N ASP A 89 -2.60 -18.83 5.23
CA ASP A 89 -1.77 -19.02 6.42
C ASP A 89 -1.40 -20.49 6.66
N CYS A 90 -0.72 -20.77 7.77
CA CYS A 90 -0.06 -22.06 8.01
C CYS A 90 -1.04 -23.23 8.26
N ASP A 91 -2.25 -22.94 8.73
CA ASP A 91 -3.37 -23.87 8.91
C ASP A 91 -4.45 -23.71 7.82
N SER A 92 -4.24 -22.82 6.86
CA SER A 92 -5.09 -22.61 5.67
C SER A 92 -6.50 -22.13 6.00
N ASP A 93 -6.69 -21.46 7.14
CA ASP A 93 -7.98 -20.96 7.61
C ASP A 93 -8.14 -19.44 7.47
N ALA A 94 -7.14 -18.74 6.93
CA ALA A 94 -7.25 -17.35 6.52
C ALA A 94 -6.54 -17.07 5.19
N LEU A 95 -7.05 -16.08 4.46
CA LEU A 95 -6.47 -15.60 3.21
C LEU A 95 -5.89 -14.19 3.37
N LEU A 96 -4.69 -13.97 2.85
CA LEU A 96 -4.13 -12.64 2.59
C LEU A 96 -4.23 -12.35 1.09
N VAL A 97 -5.14 -11.46 0.74
CA VAL A 97 -5.40 -11.01 -0.64
C VAL A 97 -4.72 -9.66 -0.84
N THR A 98 -3.58 -9.67 -1.52
CA THR A 98 -2.85 -8.44 -1.87
C THR A 98 -3.42 -7.87 -3.16
N VAL A 99 -3.86 -6.62 -3.13
CA VAL A 99 -4.60 -5.97 -4.23
C VAL A 99 -4.03 -4.60 -4.60
N GLU A 100 -4.27 -4.21 -5.84
CA GLU A 100 -4.28 -2.80 -6.25
C GLU A 100 -5.69 -2.25 -6.07
N GLN A 101 -5.86 -1.33 -5.10
CA GLN A 101 -7.12 -0.64 -4.85
C GLN A 101 -7.30 0.51 -5.85
N ILE A 102 -8.31 0.39 -6.71
CA ILE A 102 -8.65 1.45 -7.66
C ILE A 102 -9.43 2.57 -6.96
N GLY A 103 -9.02 3.81 -7.20
CA GLY A 103 -9.64 5.01 -6.64
C GLY A 103 -9.34 5.27 -5.17
N ASP A 104 -8.38 4.56 -4.58
CA ASP A 104 -7.89 4.75 -3.19
C ASP A 104 -8.93 4.60 -2.07
N ILE A 105 -10.13 4.07 -2.37
CA ILE A 105 -11.25 3.95 -1.44
C ILE A 105 -11.69 2.48 -1.34
N ALA A 106 -11.39 1.81 -0.23
CA ALA A 106 -11.92 0.48 0.04
C ALA A 106 -13.26 0.53 0.79
N CYS A 107 -13.46 1.53 1.65
CA CYS A 107 -14.61 1.62 2.53
C CYS A 107 -15.80 2.30 1.85
N HIS A 108 -17.01 1.82 2.15
CA HIS A 108 -18.25 2.43 1.67
C HIS A 108 -18.52 3.84 2.23
N LYS A 109 -17.75 4.27 3.25
CA LYS A 109 -17.80 5.62 3.82
C LYS A 109 -16.91 6.64 3.09
N GLY A 110 -16.23 6.23 2.03
CA GLY A 110 -15.28 7.08 1.30
C GLY A 110 -13.85 7.00 1.83
N GLU A 111 -13.59 6.13 2.80
CA GLU A 111 -12.27 6.00 3.43
C GLU A 111 -11.38 4.98 2.74
N ARG A 112 -10.05 5.19 2.82
CA ARG A 112 -9.04 4.30 2.24
C ARG A 112 -9.16 2.87 2.76
N SER A 113 -9.35 2.71 4.07
CA SER A 113 -9.48 1.43 4.75
C SER A 113 -10.78 1.39 5.55
N CYS A 114 -11.37 0.21 5.73
CA CYS A 114 -12.45 -0.01 6.68
C CYS A 114 -11.98 0.18 8.14
N PHE A 115 -10.68 0.03 8.41
CA PHE A 115 -10.07 0.16 9.74
C PHE A 115 -9.65 1.61 10.05
N HIS A 116 -10.54 2.56 9.75
CA HIS A 116 -10.22 3.99 9.79
C HIS A 116 -10.64 4.70 11.10
N ASN A 117 -11.38 4.05 11.99
CA ASN A 117 -11.85 4.68 13.23
C ASN A 117 -10.88 4.38 14.37
N ILE A 118 -10.36 5.43 15.00
CA ILE A 118 -9.76 5.39 16.32
C ILE A 118 -10.54 6.35 17.24
N GLU A 119 -10.48 6.16 18.56
CA GLU A 119 -11.32 6.89 19.52
C GLU A 119 -11.31 8.42 19.33
N THR A 120 -10.20 8.96 18.82
CA THR A 120 -9.96 10.39 18.70
C THR A 120 -9.92 10.93 17.27
N ALA A 121 -9.96 10.08 16.23
CA ALA A 121 -9.79 10.52 14.85
C ALA A 121 -10.27 9.50 13.80
N ILE A 122 -10.39 9.96 12.56
CA ILE A 122 -10.52 9.12 11.36
C ILE A 122 -9.17 9.11 10.65
N ALA A 123 -8.50 7.95 10.63
CA ALA A 123 -7.24 7.76 9.94
C ALA A 123 -7.08 6.27 9.57
N PRO A 124 -6.61 5.95 8.34
CA PRO A 124 -6.35 4.57 7.96
C PRO A 124 -5.26 3.93 8.86
N PRO A 125 -5.18 2.59 8.92
CA PRO A 125 -4.09 1.93 9.62
C PRO A 125 -2.75 2.28 8.95
N ARG A 126 -1.67 2.13 9.72
CA ARG A 126 -0.32 2.48 9.27
C ARG A 126 0.08 1.74 8.00
N ALA A 127 0.52 2.50 7.01
CA ALA A 127 1.28 2.03 5.85
C ALA A 127 2.74 1.73 6.23
N ASP A 128 3.61 1.44 5.26
CA ASP A 128 5.05 1.39 5.47
C ASP A 128 5.62 2.74 5.99
N THR A 129 6.85 2.69 6.52
CA THR A 129 7.50 3.84 7.18
C THR A 129 7.65 5.05 6.25
N LEU A 130 8.05 4.86 4.99
CA LEU A 130 8.28 5.98 4.08
C LEU A 130 6.96 6.64 3.68
N SER A 131 5.89 5.86 3.49
CA SER A 131 4.54 6.40 3.28
C SER A 131 4.09 7.24 4.47
N GLN A 132 4.30 6.77 5.70
CA GLN A 132 3.95 7.53 6.90
C GLN A 132 4.77 8.83 7.04
N VAL A 133 6.08 8.80 6.74
CA VAL A 133 6.92 10.01 6.73
C VAL A 133 6.44 10.99 5.66
N PHE A 134 6.08 10.49 4.48
CA PHE A 134 5.56 11.32 3.39
C PHE A 134 4.23 11.98 3.74
N ASP A 135 3.32 11.27 4.42
CA ASP A 135 2.05 11.85 4.90
C ASP A 135 2.30 13.02 5.87
N VAL A 136 3.25 12.88 6.80
CA VAL A 136 3.63 13.98 7.71
C VAL A 136 4.24 15.16 6.95
N ILE A 137 5.05 14.90 5.91
CA ILE A 137 5.62 15.95 5.07
C ILE A 137 4.51 16.69 4.30
N CYS A 138 3.56 15.95 3.72
CA CYS A 138 2.40 16.53 3.04
C CYS A 138 1.52 17.34 4.00
N ASP A 139 1.25 16.84 5.21
CA ASP A 139 0.56 17.62 6.25
C ASP A 139 1.31 18.92 6.57
N ARG A 140 2.65 18.89 6.69
CA ARG A 140 3.44 20.11 6.92
C ARG A 140 3.46 21.09 5.74
N ARG A 141 3.21 20.61 4.52
CA ARG A 141 3.02 21.46 3.34
C ARG A 141 1.66 22.13 3.37
N ASP A 142 0.61 21.36 3.68
CA ASP A 142 -0.78 21.81 3.57
C ASP A 142 -1.25 22.57 4.84
N ASN A 143 -0.71 22.20 6.00
CA ASN A 143 -0.95 22.76 7.33
C ASN A 143 0.39 23.20 7.97
N PRO A 144 0.98 24.32 7.51
CA PRO A 144 2.33 24.71 7.88
C PRO A 144 2.47 25.10 9.36
N ASN A 145 3.51 24.56 10.00
CA ASN A 145 3.98 24.99 11.32
C ASN A 145 5.37 25.66 11.15
N PRO A 146 5.50 26.98 11.40
CA PRO A 146 6.76 27.70 11.19
C PRO A 146 7.98 27.15 11.96
N ASP A 147 7.76 26.46 13.08
CA ASP A 147 8.84 25.89 13.87
C ASP A 147 9.38 24.58 13.28
N SER A 148 8.62 23.93 12.41
CA SER A 148 8.98 22.68 11.75
C SER A 148 10.15 22.85 10.77
N TYR A 149 11.12 21.94 10.86
CA TYR A 149 12.21 21.82 9.88
C TYR A 149 11.68 21.65 8.46
N THR A 150 10.69 20.78 8.26
CA THR A 150 10.05 20.54 6.95
C THR A 150 9.49 21.84 6.36
N CYS A 151 8.79 22.64 7.16
CA CYS A 151 8.19 23.90 6.68
C CYS A 151 9.27 24.90 6.27
N LYS A 152 10.39 24.95 7.00
CA LYS A 152 11.55 25.80 6.64
C LYS A 152 12.24 25.34 5.36
N LEU A 153 12.24 24.04 5.05
CA LEU A 153 12.72 23.52 3.78
C LEU A 153 11.78 23.91 2.64
N LEU A 154 10.48 23.61 2.79
CA LEU A 154 9.44 23.90 1.80
C LEU A 154 9.35 25.40 1.47
N ALA A 155 9.42 26.27 2.47
CA ALA A 155 9.44 27.72 2.27
C ALA A 155 10.71 28.22 1.55
N GLY A 156 11.81 27.47 1.60
CA GLY A 156 13.05 27.77 0.88
C GLY A 156 13.04 27.33 -0.58
N GLY A 157 12.01 26.58 -1.02
CA GLY A 157 11.85 26.09 -2.38
C GLY A 157 12.99 25.19 -2.87
N ASP A 158 13.03 24.97 -4.19
CA ASP A 158 13.98 24.08 -4.87
C ASP A 158 15.43 24.27 -4.42
N ASN A 159 15.91 25.51 -4.37
CA ASN A 159 17.33 25.77 -4.02
C ASN A 159 17.72 25.20 -2.66
N LYS A 160 16.83 25.30 -1.66
CA LYS A 160 17.12 24.79 -0.32
C LYS A 160 16.93 23.28 -0.23
N ILE A 161 15.87 22.77 -0.86
CA ILE A 161 15.51 21.35 -0.82
C ILE A 161 16.53 20.52 -1.62
N LEU A 162 16.78 20.88 -2.87
CA LEU A 162 17.66 20.13 -3.78
C LEU A 162 19.13 20.23 -3.36
N LYS A 163 19.52 21.33 -2.71
CA LYS A 163 20.84 21.42 -2.08
C LYS A 163 21.03 20.33 -1.01
N LYS A 164 20.04 20.13 -0.12
CA LYS A 164 20.09 19.05 0.87
C LYS A 164 20.17 17.68 0.19
N VAL A 165 19.33 17.40 -0.81
CA VAL A 165 19.41 16.14 -1.57
C VAL A 165 20.81 15.89 -2.12
N GLY A 166 21.48 16.92 -2.65
CA GLY A 166 22.85 16.83 -3.13
C GLY A 166 23.89 16.60 -2.04
N GLU A 167 23.76 17.25 -0.88
CA GLU A 167 24.61 17.05 0.30
C GLU A 167 24.51 15.61 0.81
N GLU A 168 23.29 15.14 1.13
CA GLU A 168 23.07 13.79 1.66
C GLU A 168 23.53 12.71 0.67
N SER A 169 23.39 12.97 -0.65
CA SER A 169 23.88 12.04 -1.68
C SER A 169 25.39 11.86 -1.61
N ALA A 170 26.14 12.94 -1.33
CA ALA A 170 27.59 12.87 -1.17
C ALA A 170 27.96 12.20 0.17
N GLU A 171 27.22 12.47 1.23
CA GLU A 171 27.42 11.87 2.55
C GLU A 171 27.17 10.35 2.52
N VAL A 172 26.12 9.88 1.84
CA VAL A 172 25.91 8.43 1.58
C VAL A 172 27.11 7.80 0.88
N VAL A 173 27.68 8.47 -0.13
CA VAL A 173 28.86 7.96 -0.86
C VAL A 173 30.06 7.85 0.09
N MET A 174 30.27 8.85 0.95
CA MET A 174 31.37 8.85 1.92
C MET A 174 31.18 7.77 2.99
N ALA A 175 29.99 7.67 3.59
CA ALA A 175 29.66 6.65 4.57
C ALA A 175 29.86 5.24 4.00
N CYS A 176 29.39 4.98 2.77
CA CYS A 176 29.64 3.70 2.09
C CYS A 176 31.12 3.41 1.88
N LYS A 177 31.92 4.44 1.55
CA LYS A 177 33.35 4.32 1.32
C LYS A 177 34.13 4.10 2.62
N ASP A 178 33.63 4.61 3.74
CA ASP A 178 34.22 4.43 5.07
C ASP A 178 33.73 3.14 5.77
N ASP A 179 32.75 2.42 5.18
CA ASP A 179 32.21 1.12 5.62
C ASP A 179 31.65 1.14 7.06
N ASP A 180 31.10 2.29 7.46
CA ASP A 180 30.40 2.45 8.74
C ASP A 180 28.90 2.21 8.56
N GLN A 181 28.38 1.15 9.17
CA GLN A 181 26.99 0.73 8.99
C GLN A 181 25.97 1.72 9.57
N ASP A 182 26.31 2.36 10.69
CA ASP A 182 25.40 3.28 11.37
C ASP A 182 25.33 4.60 10.59
N ASP A 183 26.49 5.11 10.13
CA ASP A 183 26.52 6.30 9.27
C ASP A 183 25.82 6.03 7.94
N ILE A 184 26.04 4.87 7.29
CA ILE A 184 25.32 4.51 6.05
C ILE A 184 23.81 4.55 6.26
N ALA A 185 23.31 3.98 7.37
CA ALA A 185 21.88 3.99 7.66
C ALA A 185 21.35 5.41 7.91
N GLY A 186 22.11 6.25 8.62
CA GLY A 186 21.78 7.65 8.87
C GLY A 186 21.69 8.48 7.59
N GLU A 187 22.74 8.47 6.78
CA GLU A 187 22.82 9.27 5.56
C GLU A 187 21.79 8.84 4.51
N VAL A 188 21.51 7.53 4.42
CA VAL A 188 20.44 7.03 3.53
C VAL A 188 19.07 7.47 4.02
N ALA A 189 18.83 7.50 5.34
CA ALA A 189 17.58 7.99 5.91
C ALA A 189 17.38 9.48 5.61
N ASP A 190 18.42 10.30 5.74
CA ASP A 190 18.37 11.73 5.44
C ASP A 190 18.17 11.98 3.94
N LEU A 191 18.87 11.23 3.08
CA LEU A 191 18.64 11.26 1.63
C LEU A 191 17.20 10.91 1.26
N PHE A 192 16.63 9.85 1.85
CA PHE A 192 15.23 9.49 1.65
C PHE A 192 14.29 10.59 2.12
N TYR A 193 14.50 11.12 3.32
CA TYR A 193 13.67 12.20 3.87
C TYR A 193 13.69 13.43 2.95
N HIS A 194 14.86 13.90 2.55
CA HIS A 194 15.00 15.08 1.69
C HIS A 194 14.42 14.86 0.28
N THR A 195 14.53 13.63 -0.25
CA THR A 195 13.87 13.25 -1.50
C THR A 195 12.34 13.30 -1.37
N LEU A 196 11.79 12.82 -0.26
CA LEU A 196 10.35 12.90 0.02
C LEU A 196 9.86 14.36 0.16
N VAL A 197 10.66 15.25 0.76
CA VAL A 197 10.35 16.70 0.80
C VAL A 197 10.32 17.30 -0.61
N ALA A 198 11.28 16.94 -1.47
CA ALA A 198 11.28 17.38 -2.87
C ALA A 198 10.04 16.88 -3.62
N MET A 199 9.67 15.61 -3.43
CA MET A 199 8.46 15.03 -4.02
C MET A 199 7.19 15.78 -3.58
N ALA A 200 7.05 16.05 -2.28
CA ALA A 200 5.90 16.78 -1.75
C ALA A 200 5.83 18.22 -2.30
N HIS A 201 6.98 18.89 -2.45
CA HIS A 201 7.10 20.21 -3.07
C HIS A 201 6.61 20.21 -4.53
N HIS A 202 6.97 19.17 -5.29
CA HIS A 202 6.57 19.01 -6.69
C HIS A 202 5.24 18.26 -6.89
N GLN A 203 4.50 17.98 -5.81
CA GLN A 203 3.21 17.26 -5.85
C GLN A 203 3.29 15.88 -6.53
N VAL A 204 4.41 15.18 -6.32
CA VAL A 204 4.58 13.79 -6.78
C VAL A 204 4.24 12.86 -5.62
N ASP A 205 3.25 11.98 -5.82
CA ASP A 205 2.81 11.03 -4.79
C ASP A 205 3.82 9.88 -4.62
N ILE A 206 4.04 9.42 -3.39
CA ILE A 206 4.95 8.30 -3.10
C ILE A 206 4.52 6.99 -3.79
N LYS A 207 3.22 6.78 -3.99
CA LYS A 207 2.69 5.61 -4.70
C LYS A 207 3.16 5.58 -6.15
N ASP A 208 3.40 6.72 -6.78
CA ASP A 208 3.98 6.76 -8.13
C ASP A 208 5.42 6.25 -8.15
N VAL A 209 6.22 6.61 -7.14
CA VAL A 209 7.58 6.07 -6.96
C VAL A 209 7.53 4.56 -6.72
N TYR A 210 6.63 4.09 -5.85
CA TYR A 210 6.48 2.65 -5.60
C TYR A 210 6.06 1.88 -6.83
N ARG A 211 5.14 2.39 -7.65
CA ARG A 211 4.80 1.79 -8.95
C ARG A 211 6.02 1.69 -9.86
N LYS A 212 6.88 2.72 -9.90
CA LYS A 212 8.14 2.68 -10.67
C LYS A 212 9.09 1.62 -10.12
N LEU A 213 9.27 1.53 -8.81
CA LEU A 213 10.14 0.54 -8.17
C LEU A 213 9.62 -0.89 -8.39
N GLN A 214 8.32 -1.13 -8.23
CA GLN A 214 7.68 -2.42 -8.49
C GLN A 214 7.90 -2.89 -9.92
N SER A 215 7.85 -1.98 -10.90
CA SER A 215 8.09 -2.34 -12.31
C SER A 215 9.52 -2.83 -12.62
N ARG A 216 10.46 -2.59 -11.69
CA ARG A 216 11.87 -2.99 -11.78
C ARG A 216 12.17 -4.33 -11.10
N ARG A 217 11.29 -4.85 -10.23
CA ARG A 217 11.47 -6.10 -9.46
C ARG A 217 11.30 -7.38 -10.31
N ARG A 218 11.75 -7.37 -11.56
CA ARG A 218 11.61 -8.52 -12.49
C ARG A 218 12.40 -9.73 -12.02
#